data_AF-A0A2T2U7B8-F1
#
_entry.id   AF-A0A2T2U7B8-F1
#
_cell.length_a   1.000
_cell.length_b   1.000
_cell.length_c   1.000
_cell.angle_alpha   90.00
_cell.angle_beta   90.00
_cell.angle_gamma   90.00
#
_symmetry.space_group_name_H-M   'P 1'
#
loop_
_entity.id
_entity.type
_entity.pdbx_description
1 polymer ?
#
loop_
_entity_poly.entity_id
_entity_poly.type
_entity_poly.pdbx_seq_one_letter_code
_entity_poly.pdbx_strand_id
1 'polypeptide(L)'
;MSQPAVQDWSPRSWREKEALQQPTYPDETALEEALDHVSSLPPLVTSWEVENLKSELARAARGERFLLQGGECAESFGNCRANAITSRLKILMQMSLVLTYGLNTRIVRVGRFAGQYAKPRSSATETHGGTTLPSYRGDIINGPDFSAETRRPDPQRMVEAYSSSSLTLNLVRALAEGGFADLRHPEYWDLGFMEHSPLAEEYHAIVDAIEDTLGFLEAVTDQKLD
;
A
#
# COMPACT_ATOMS: atom_id res chain seq x y z
N MET A 1 -2.08 4.21 39.53
CA MET A 1 -1.86 5.09 38.37
C MET A 1 -3.22 5.39 37.78
N SER A 2 -3.68 6.64 37.88
CA SER A 2 -4.97 7.04 37.30
C SER A 2 -4.89 6.88 35.79
N GLN A 3 -5.85 6.15 35.20
CA GLN A 3 -5.97 6.12 33.75
C GLN A 3 -6.12 7.57 33.26
N PRO A 4 -5.35 8.00 32.24
CA PRO A 4 -5.58 9.31 31.65
C PRO A 4 -7.04 9.36 31.21
N ALA A 5 -7.77 10.37 31.67
CA ALA A 5 -9.11 10.63 31.19
C ALA A 5 -9.01 10.79 29.67
N VAL A 6 -9.61 9.87 28.93
CA VAL A 6 -9.72 9.97 27.48
C VAL A 6 -10.52 11.25 27.24
N GLN A 7 -9.89 12.30 26.71
CA GLN A 7 -10.63 13.44 26.16
C GLN A 7 -11.70 12.89 25.22
N ASP A 8 -12.91 13.44 25.22
CA ASP A 8 -14.04 12.99 24.40
C ASP A 8 -13.59 12.81 22.93
N TRP A 9 -13.27 11.58 22.55
CA TRP A 9 -12.72 11.27 21.24
C TRP A 9 -13.85 11.16 20.24
N SER A 10 -13.69 11.85 19.11
CA SER A 10 -14.55 11.67 17.94
C SER A 10 -13.71 11.77 16.67
N PRO A 11 -14.21 11.26 15.52
CA PRO A 11 -13.56 11.44 14.22
C PRO A 11 -13.30 12.92 13.84
N ARG A 12 -13.96 13.88 14.49
CA ARG A 12 -13.79 15.32 14.25
C ARG A 12 -12.81 16.01 15.22
N SER A 13 -12.48 15.38 16.35
CA SER A 13 -11.65 15.97 17.41
C SER A 13 -10.25 16.44 16.96
N TRP A 14 -9.70 15.87 15.88
CA TRP A 14 -8.40 16.30 15.33
C TRP A 14 -8.43 17.72 14.75
N ARG A 15 -9.60 18.19 14.28
CA ARG A 15 -9.76 19.53 13.66
C ARG A 15 -9.55 20.67 14.66
N GLU A 16 -9.64 20.38 15.96
CA GLU A 16 -9.38 21.33 17.04
C GLU A 16 -7.89 21.44 17.39
N LYS A 17 -7.04 20.64 16.74
CA LYS A 17 -5.58 20.63 16.93
C LYS A 17 -4.87 21.23 15.73
N GLU A 18 -3.62 21.65 15.93
CA GLU A 18 -2.77 22.10 14.82
C GLU A 18 -2.48 20.93 13.87
N ALA A 19 -2.97 21.02 12.64
CA ALA A 19 -2.77 20.03 11.59
C ALA A 19 -1.94 20.63 10.45
N LEU A 20 -0.66 20.27 10.40
CA LEU A 20 0.24 20.71 9.33
C LEU A 20 -0.08 20.00 8.00
N GLN A 21 0.43 20.57 6.90
CA GLN A 21 0.40 19.98 5.54
C GLN A 21 -0.99 19.81 4.91
N GLN A 22 -2.06 20.32 5.54
CA GLN A 22 -3.40 20.29 4.96
C GLN A 22 -3.46 21.13 3.68
N PRO A 23 -4.19 20.69 2.65
CA PRO A 23 -4.50 21.53 1.50
C PRO A 23 -5.41 22.70 1.90
N THR A 24 -5.35 23.79 1.15
CA THR A 24 -6.35 24.85 1.19
C THR A 24 -7.24 24.70 -0.03
N TYR A 25 -8.45 24.16 0.17
CA TYR A 25 -9.43 24.06 -0.90
C TYR A 25 -10.10 25.42 -1.14
N PRO A 26 -10.31 25.82 -2.40
CA PRO A 26 -10.84 27.15 -2.74
C PRO A 26 -12.36 27.26 -2.58
N ASP A 27 -13.06 26.14 -2.47
CA ASP A 27 -14.52 26.05 -2.35
C ASP A 27 -14.86 25.09 -1.21
N GLU A 28 -15.39 25.62 -0.12
CA GLU A 28 -15.75 24.85 1.07
C GLU A 28 -17.00 24.00 0.85
N THR A 29 -17.97 24.47 0.05
CA THR A 29 -19.18 23.71 -0.27
C THR A 29 -18.84 22.49 -1.10
N ALA A 30 -18.00 22.64 -2.14
CA ALA A 30 -17.52 21.51 -2.93
C ALA A 30 -16.70 20.51 -2.10
N LEU A 31 -15.97 20.99 -1.08
CA LEU A 31 -15.26 20.13 -0.13
C LEU A 31 -16.23 19.32 0.73
N GLU A 32 -17.25 19.95 1.30
CA GLU A 32 -18.28 19.28 2.10
C GLU A 32 -19.03 18.23 1.28
N GLU A 33 -19.44 18.54 0.05
CA GLU A 33 -20.09 17.60 -0.85
C GLU A 33 -19.24 16.36 -1.14
N ALA A 34 -17.94 16.54 -1.41
CA ALA A 34 -17.01 15.42 -1.64
C ALA A 34 -16.82 14.57 -0.38
N LEU A 35 -16.70 15.19 0.80
CA LEU A 35 -16.57 14.49 2.07
C LEU A 35 -17.84 13.68 2.41
N ASP A 36 -19.00 14.28 2.24
CA ASP A 36 -20.29 13.62 2.46
C ASP A 36 -20.46 12.43 1.51
N HIS A 37 -20.11 12.60 0.23
CA HIS A 37 -20.12 11.52 -0.73
C HIS A 37 -19.22 10.36 -0.29
N VAL A 38 -17.94 10.61 -0.01
CA VAL A 38 -17.00 9.54 0.44
C VAL A 38 -17.48 8.88 1.73
N SER A 39 -18.05 9.64 2.67
CA SER A 39 -18.56 9.10 3.93
C SER A 39 -19.74 8.14 3.77
N SER A 40 -20.49 8.26 2.66
CA SER A 40 -21.62 7.39 2.32
C SER A 40 -21.20 6.07 1.65
N LEU A 41 -19.94 5.98 1.19
CA LEU A 41 -19.44 4.80 0.49
C LEU A 41 -19.03 3.68 1.47
N PRO A 42 -19.05 2.40 1.04
CA PRO A 42 -18.57 1.30 1.87
C PRO A 42 -17.12 1.49 2.36
N PRO A 43 -16.74 0.89 3.49
CA PRO A 43 -15.35 0.93 3.92
C PRO A 43 -14.47 0.05 3.02
N LEU A 44 -13.20 0.44 2.82
CA LEU A 44 -12.22 -0.33 2.05
C LEU A 44 -11.79 -1.62 2.78
N VAL A 45 -11.76 -1.58 4.11
CA VAL A 45 -11.37 -2.69 5.00
C VAL A 45 -12.37 -2.82 6.13
N THR A 46 -12.43 -4.00 6.72
CA THR A 46 -13.34 -4.30 7.82
C THR A 46 -12.63 -4.21 9.17
N SER A 47 -13.40 -4.11 10.26
CA SER A 47 -12.82 -4.01 11.61
C SER A 47 -12.02 -5.25 12.01
N TRP A 48 -12.44 -6.45 11.60
CA TRP A 48 -11.71 -7.68 11.94
C TRP A 48 -10.38 -7.80 11.19
N GLU A 49 -10.26 -7.25 9.99
CA GLU A 49 -8.97 -7.20 9.27
C GLU A 49 -7.96 -6.32 10.01
N VAL A 50 -8.42 -5.19 10.54
CA VAL A 50 -7.60 -4.28 11.36
C VAL A 50 -7.17 -4.96 12.66
N GLU A 51 -8.09 -5.62 13.38
CA GLU A 51 -7.74 -6.34 14.62
C GLU A 51 -6.82 -7.54 14.35
N ASN A 52 -7.02 -8.24 13.22
CA ASN A 52 -6.11 -9.30 12.80
C ASN A 52 -4.70 -8.75 12.55
N LEU A 53 -4.54 -7.69 11.75
CA LEU A 53 -3.23 -7.07 11.51
C LEU A 53 -2.58 -6.59 12.82
N LYS A 54 -3.35 -6.01 13.74
CA LYS A 54 -2.85 -5.59 15.05
C LYS A 54 -2.31 -6.75 15.88
N SER A 55 -2.98 -7.91 15.86
CA SER A 55 -2.48 -9.14 16.49
C SER A 55 -1.16 -9.59 15.87
N GLU A 56 -1.08 -9.59 14.53
CA GLU A 56 0.11 -9.96 13.77
C GLU A 56 1.30 -9.03 14.06
N LEU A 57 1.06 -7.72 14.14
CA LEU A 57 2.05 -6.72 14.52
C LEU A 57 2.50 -6.89 15.97
N ALA A 58 1.59 -7.24 16.89
CA ALA A 58 1.95 -7.52 18.28
C ALA A 58 2.89 -8.74 18.39
N ARG A 59 2.70 -9.76 17.55
CA ARG A 59 3.62 -10.91 17.45
C ARG A 59 4.97 -10.50 16.89
N ALA A 60 4.98 -9.64 15.86
CA ALA A 60 6.23 -9.10 15.30
C ALA A 60 7.00 -8.25 16.34
N ALA A 61 6.31 -7.44 17.13
CA ALA A 61 6.91 -6.65 18.20
C ALA A 61 7.55 -7.50 19.31
N ARG A 62 7.12 -8.76 19.47
CA ARG A 62 7.73 -9.74 20.39
C ARG A 62 8.83 -10.59 19.74
N GLY A 63 9.17 -10.35 18.47
CA GLY A 63 10.17 -11.11 17.73
C GLY A 63 9.67 -12.46 17.19
N GLU A 64 8.37 -12.76 17.28
CA GLU A 64 7.80 -14.02 16.77
C GLU A 64 7.59 -14.01 15.26
N ARG A 65 7.61 -12.82 14.64
CA ARG A 65 7.37 -12.57 13.22
C ARG A 65 8.21 -11.39 12.76
N PHE A 66 8.37 -11.24 11.44
CA PHE A 66 9.02 -10.07 10.84
C PHE A 66 8.03 -9.26 10.00
N LEU A 67 8.08 -7.92 10.08
CA LEU A 67 7.22 -7.05 9.28
C LEU A 67 7.94 -6.66 7.98
N LEU A 68 7.32 -6.97 6.85
CA LEU A 68 7.69 -6.43 5.55
C LEU A 68 6.62 -5.44 5.09
N GLN A 69 7.00 -4.17 4.99
CA GLN A 69 6.15 -3.14 4.41
C GLN A 69 6.81 -2.54 3.17
N GLY A 70 6.10 -2.53 2.04
CA GLY A 70 6.65 -2.10 0.76
C GLY A 70 5.59 -1.65 -0.24
N GLY A 71 5.98 -0.80 -1.17
CA GLY A 71 5.12 -0.27 -2.24
C GLY A 71 5.56 1.12 -2.69
N GLU A 72 4.67 1.85 -3.36
CA GLU A 72 5.02 3.14 -3.95
C GLU A 72 5.24 4.23 -2.89
N CYS A 73 6.08 5.21 -3.24
CA CYS A 73 6.28 6.41 -2.41
C CYS A 73 4.99 7.23 -2.37
N ALA A 74 4.42 7.48 -3.55
CA ALA A 74 3.09 8.04 -3.76
C ALA A 74 2.45 7.33 -4.96
N GLU A 75 1.24 6.79 -4.77
CA GLU A 75 0.45 6.24 -5.87
C GLU A 75 -0.05 7.36 -6.78
N SER A 76 -0.28 7.03 -8.05
CA SER A 76 -0.96 7.92 -9.00
C SER A 76 -2.19 7.23 -9.59
N PHE A 77 -3.23 8.01 -9.91
CA PHE A 77 -4.45 7.47 -10.51
C PHE A 77 -4.15 6.83 -11.87
N GLY A 78 -3.21 7.39 -12.63
CA GLY A 78 -2.75 6.84 -13.90
C GLY A 78 -2.14 5.44 -13.79
N ASN A 79 -1.63 5.07 -12.60
CA ASN A 79 -1.05 3.76 -12.31
C ASN A 79 -2.02 2.80 -11.60
N CYS A 80 -3.31 3.15 -11.50
CA CYS A 80 -4.38 2.21 -11.11
C CYS A 80 -4.69 1.26 -12.29
N ARG A 81 -3.68 0.46 -12.68
CA ARG A 81 -3.71 -0.48 -13.80
C ARG A 81 -3.33 -1.86 -13.32
N ALA A 82 -3.97 -2.89 -13.87
CA ALA A 82 -3.79 -4.27 -13.44
C ALA A 82 -2.31 -4.69 -13.45
N ASN A 83 -1.59 -4.43 -14.55
CA ASN A 83 -0.17 -4.77 -14.65
C ASN A 83 0.68 -4.11 -13.55
N ALA A 84 0.49 -2.81 -13.29
CA ALA A 84 1.24 -2.09 -12.27
C ALA A 84 0.94 -2.62 -10.86
N ILE A 85 -0.33 -2.87 -10.56
CA ILE A 85 -0.76 -3.44 -9.27
C ILE A 85 -0.18 -4.84 -9.08
N THR A 86 -0.34 -5.71 -10.08
CA THR A 86 0.18 -7.08 -10.07
C THR A 86 1.70 -7.10 -9.89
N SER A 87 2.46 -6.31 -10.66
CA SER A 87 3.92 -6.24 -10.54
C SER A 87 4.38 -5.81 -9.15
N ARG A 88 3.72 -4.85 -8.51
CA ARG A 88 4.04 -4.44 -7.13
C ARG A 88 3.77 -5.56 -6.13
N LEU A 89 2.65 -6.27 -6.30
CA LEU A 89 2.32 -7.41 -5.45
C LEU A 89 3.37 -8.52 -5.60
N LYS A 90 3.83 -8.81 -6.83
CA LYS A 90 4.93 -9.78 -7.08
C LYS A 90 6.16 -9.45 -6.26
N ILE A 91 6.64 -8.20 -6.37
CA ILE A 91 7.85 -7.75 -5.68
C ILE A 91 7.70 -7.92 -4.16
N LEU A 92 6.55 -7.53 -3.60
CA LEU A 92 6.30 -7.68 -2.16
C LEU A 92 6.31 -9.15 -1.73
N MET A 93 5.72 -10.05 -2.53
CA MET A 93 5.69 -11.48 -2.24
C MET A 93 7.08 -12.11 -2.37
N GLN A 94 7.87 -11.72 -3.38
CA GLN A 94 9.23 -12.21 -3.59
C GLN A 94 10.16 -11.83 -2.44
N MET A 95 10.15 -10.55 -2.05
CA MET A 95 10.88 -10.10 -0.88
C MET A 95 10.47 -10.88 0.37
N SER A 96 9.17 -11.14 0.54
CA SER A 96 8.69 -11.95 1.65
C SER A 96 9.21 -13.38 1.60
N LEU A 97 9.34 -14.00 0.42
CA LEU A 97 9.83 -15.36 0.28
C LEU A 97 11.29 -15.46 0.72
N VAL A 98 12.14 -14.59 0.17
CA VAL A 98 13.56 -14.51 0.51
C VAL A 98 13.75 -14.25 2.01
N LEU A 99 12.98 -13.33 2.59
CA LEU A 99 13.03 -13.06 4.03
C LEU A 99 12.54 -14.24 4.87
N THR A 100 11.52 -14.97 4.42
CA THR A 100 11.03 -16.17 5.12
C THR A 100 12.14 -17.22 5.16
N TYR A 101 12.80 -17.46 4.03
CA TYR A 101 13.91 -18.41 3.92
C TYR A 101 15.10 -18.00 4.80
N GLY A 102 15.59 -16.76 4.66
CA GLY A 102 16.79 -16.29 5.35
C GLY A 102 16.60 -16.09 6.86
N LEU A 103 15.40 -15.74 7.32
CA LEU A 103 15.12 -15.49 8.74
C LEU A 103 14.47 -16.68 9.45
N ASN A 104 14.03 -17.69 8.70
CA ASN A 104 13.23 -18.82 9.21
C ASN A 104 12.08 -18.35 10.12
N THR A 105 11.38 -17.29 9.71
CA THR A 105 10.30 -16.66 10.47
C THR A 105 9.14 -16.27 9.56
N ARG A 106 7.93 -16.19 10.13
CA ARG A 106 6.75 -15.76 9.38
C ARG A 106 6.81 -14.26 9.11
N ILE A 107 6.51 -13.88 7.87
CA ILE A 107 6.48 -12.47 7.44
C ILE A 107 5.05 -11.93 7.49
N VAL A 108 4.85 -10.81 8.18
CA VAL A 108 3.64 -9.98 8.10
C VAL A 108 3.83 -9.02 6.92
N ARG A 109 2.97 -9.11 5.91
CA ARG A 109 3.09 -8.35 4.66
C ARG A 109 2.13 -7.16 4.68
N VAL A 110 2.66 -5.95 4.50
CA VAL A 110 1.85 -4.72 4.44
C VAL A 110 2.19 -3.97 3.15
N GLY A 111 1.22 -3.88 2.25
CA GLY A 111 1.35 -3.11 1.02
C GLY A 111 1.16 -1.61 1.27
N ARG A 112 2.03 -0.78 0.69
CA ARG A 112 1.75 0.65 0.48
C ARG A 112 0.98 0.79 -0.84
N PHE A 113 -0.27 0.35 -0.81
CA PHE A 113 -1.20 0.31 -1.95
C PHE A 113 -2.56 0.83 -1.53
N ALA A 114 -3.41 1.16 -2.50
CA ALA A 114 -4.82 1.46 -2.31
C ALA A 114 -5.07 2.61 -1.31
N GLY A 115 -4.27 3.67 -1.38
CA GLY A 115 -4.52 4.87 -0.57
C GLY A 115 -3.33 5.81 -0.38
N GLN A 116 -2.16 5.49 -0.90
CA GLN A 116 -0.92 6.27 -0.73
C GLN A 116 -0.87 7.46 -1.71
N TYR A 117 -1.97 8.21 -1.85
CA TYR A 117 -2.13 9.28 -2.84
C TYR A 117 -1.78 10.68 -2.31
N ALA A 118 -1.41 10.83 -1.04
CA ALA A 118 -1.00 12.11 -0.45
C ALA A 118 0.50 12.12 -0.14
N LYS A 119 1.13 13.29 -0.28
CA LYS A 119 2.52 13.51 0.13
C LYS A 119 2.73 14.86 0.83
N PRO A 120 3.48 14.90 1.94
CA PRO A 120 3.89 16.15 2.55
C PRO A 120 4.92 16.87 1.65
N ARG A 121 5.03 18.19 1.81
CA ARG A 121 6.00 19.01 1.07
C ARG A 121 6.72 19.96 2.01
N SER A 122 8.04 20.06 1.84
CA SER A 122 8.88 21.01 2.58
C SER A 122 8.54 22.48 2.26
N SER A 123 8.04 22.74 1.05
CA SER A 123 7.56 24.06 0.62
C SER A 123 6.13 23.98 0.10
N ALA A 124 5.31 24.98 0.45
CA ALA A 124 3.95 25.09 -0.05
C ALA A 124 3.89 25.40 -1.56
N THR A 125 4.95 25.99 -2.12
CA THR A 125 5.03 26.39 -3.53
C THR A 125 6.30 25.87 -4.21
N GLU A 126 6.25 25.81 -5.54
CA GLU A 126 7.31 25.40 -6.45
C GLU A 126 7.45 26.45 -7.55
N THR A 127 8.68 26.80 -7.94
CA THR A 127 8.94 27.84 -8.94
C THR A 127 9.75 27.29 -10.10
N HIS A 128 9.20 27.31 -11.31
CA HIS A 128 9.90 26.91 -12.55
C HIS A 128 9.86 28.07 -13.55
N GLY A 129 11.02 28.43 -14.11
CA GLY A 129 11.10 29.44 -15.17
C GLY A 129 10.49 30.80 -14.83
N GLY A 130 10.51 31.21 -13.54
CA GLY A 130 9.93 32.45 -13.05
C GLY A 130 8.45 32.38 -12.66
N THR A 131 7.77 31.27 -12.90
CA THR A 131 6.37 31.05 -12.49
C THR A 131 6.33 30.27 -11.17
N THR A 132 5.62 30.78 -10.17
CA THR A 132 5.42 30.11 -8.86
C THR A 132 4.01 29.54 -8.76
N LEU A 133 3.88 28.25 -8.49
CA LEU A 133 2.61 27.54 -8.31
C LEU A 133 2.57 26.76 -6.99
N PRO A 134 1.40 26.34 -6.48
CA PRO A 134 1.31 25.39 -5.39
C PRO A 134 2.09 24.12 -5.69
N SER A 135 2.77 23.58 -4.68
CA SER A 135 3.45 22.30 -4.77
C SER A 135 2.44 21.17 -5.02
N TYR A 136 2.79 20.23 -5.90
CA TYR A 136 2.05 18.97 -6.05
C TYR A 136 2.08 18.19 -4.71
N ARG A 137 0.92 17.84 -4.16
CA ARG A 137 0.73 17.18 -2.86
C ARG A 137 0.19 15.75 -2.96
N GLY A 138 0.28 15.17 -4.16
CA GLY A 138 -0.23 13.83 -4.44
C GLY A 138 -1.62 13.89 -5.06
N ASP A 139 -1.98 12.85 -5.81
CA ASP A 139 -3.14 12.84 -6.70
C ASP A 139 -4.47 13.03 -5.99
N ILE A 140 -4.56 12.71 -4.69
CA ILE A 140 -5.77 12.98 -3.88
C ILE A 140 -6.02 14.47 -3.63
N ILE A 141 -5.00 15.33 -3.83
CA ILE A 141 -5.08 16.77 -3.57
C ILE A 141 -5.12 17.56 -4.87
N ASN A 142 -4.11 17.40 -5.72
CA ASN A 142 -3.92 18.13 -6.97
C ASN A 142 -3.11 17.28 -7.96
N GLY A 143 -3.01 17.70 -9.22
CA GLY A 143 -2.27 16.93 -10.22
C GLY A 143 -0.77 17.26 -10.30
N PRO A 144 0.02 16.40 -10.96
CA PRO A 144 1.47 16.54 -11.05
C PRO A 144 1.93 17.66 -12.00
N ASP A 145 1.18 17.92 -13.08
CA ASP A 145 1.58 18.87 -14.13
C ASP A 145 1.76 20.29 -13.57
N PHE A 146 2.76 21.00 -14.08
CA PHE A 146 3.10 22.35 -13.63
C PHE A 146 2.22 23.40 -14.33
N SER A 147 0.93 23.38 -14.04
CA SER A 147 -0.04 24.37 -14.51
C SER A 147 -0.88 24.92 -13.36
N ALA A 148 -1.37 26.15 -13.48
CA ALA A 148 -2.18 26.78 -12.44
C ALA A 148 -3.47 25.99 -12.15
N GLU A 149 -4.09 25.45 -13.20
CA GLU A 149 -5.29 24.62 -13.12
C GLU A 149 -4.99 23.29 -12.41
N THR A 150 -3.98 22.56 -12.87
CA THR A 150 -3.64 21.23 -12.33
C THR A 150 -3.15 21.30 -10.89
N ARG A 151 -2.48 22.39 -10.48
CA ARG A 151 -1.97 22.58 -9.12
C ARG A 151 -3.02 23.08 -8.13
N ARG A 152 -4.20 23.51 -8.59
CA ARG A 152 -5.32 23.90 -7.71
C ARG A 152 -5.84 22.66 -6.96
N PRO A 153 -5.93 22.69 -5.62
CA PRO A 153 -6.55 21.59 -4.88
C PRO A 153 -8.01 21.38 -5.30
N ASP A 154 -8.37 20.13 -5.57
CA ASP A 154 -9.69 19.73 -6.04
C ASP A 154 -10.28 18.63 -5.14
N PRO A 155 -11.36 18.91 -4.39
CA PRO A 155 -11.97 17.93 -3.49
C PRO A 155 -12.47 16.67 -4.18
N GLN A 156 -12.85 16.72 -5.46
CA GLN A 156 -13.37 15.55 -6.19
C GLN A 156 -12.31 14.45 -6.34
N ARG A 157 -11.03 14.80 -6.24
CA ARG A 157 -9.92 13.84 -6.20
C ARG A 157 -9.98 12.89 -5.00
N MET A 158 -10.71 13.23 -3.92
CA MET A 158 -10.95 12.28 -2.81
C MET A 158 -11.89 11.15 -3.23
N VAL A 159 -12.89 11.44 -4.07
CA VAL A 159 -13.82 10.44 -4.63
C VAL A 159 -13.08 9.53 -5.62
N GLU A 160 -12.23 10.12 -6.46
CA GLU A 160 -11.37 9.37 -7.37
C GLU A 160 -10.37 8.49 -6.61
N ALA A 161 -9.71 9.03 -5.58
CA ALA A 161 -8.79 8.27 -4.73
C ALA A 161 -9.49 7.08 -4.05
N TYR A 162 -10.70 7.27 -3.53
CA TYR A 162 -11.49 6.16 -2.99
C TYR A 162 -11.76 5.09 -4.05
N SER A 163 -12.18 5.50 -5.26
CA SER A 163 -12.49 4.58 -6.35
C SER A 163 -11.26 3.78 -6.80
N SER A 164 -10.13 4.46 -7.02
CA SER A 164 -8.85 3.80 -7.36
C SER A 164 -8.35 2.90 -6.24
N SER A 165 -8.55 3.28 -4.97
CA SER A 165 -8.21 2.45 -3.82
C SER A 165 -9.04 1.17 -3.79
N SER A 166 -10.35 1.28 -3.99
CA SER A 166 -11.26 0.14 -4.03
C SER A 166 -10.91 -0.84 -5.16
N LEU A 167 -10.66 -0.33 -6.37
CA LEU A 167 -10.23 -1.16 -7.51
C LEU A 167 -8.89 -1.85 -7.26
N THR A 168 -7.93 -1.12 -6.71
CA THR A 168 -6.61 -1.66 -6.37
C THR A 168 -6.74 -2.78 -5.34
N LEU A 169 -7.48 -2.53 -4.25
CA LEU A 169 -7.65 -3.49 -3.18
C LEU A 169 -8.43 -4.72 -3.63
N ASN A 170 -9.46 -4.54 -4.46
CA ASN A 170 -10.22 -5.65 -5.05
C ASN A 170 -9.31 -6.57 -5.86
N LEU A 171 -8.45 -6.02 -6.73
CA LEU A 171 -7.50 -6.82 -7.50
C LEU A 171 -6.47 -7.50 -6.60
N VAL A 172 -5.93 -6.78 -5.60
CA VAL A 172 -4.97 -7.36 -4.64
C VAL A 172 -5.59 -8.54 -3.90
N ARG A 173 -6.85 -8.44 -3.45
CA ARG A 173 -7.58 -9.54 -2.81
C ARG A 173 -7.78 -10.71 -3.75
N ALA A 174 -8.26 -10.46 -4.97
CA ALA A 174 -8.45 -11.49 -5.98
C ALA A 174 -7.16 -12.25 -6.31
N LEU A 175 -6.02 -11.55 -6.39
CA LEU A 175 -4.73 -12.18 -6.59
C LEU A 175 -4.30 -12.97 -5.34
N ALA A 176 -4.39 -12.37 -4.16
CA ALA A 176 -3.99 -13.02 -2.91
C ALA A 176 -4.78 -14.31 -2.62
N GLU A 177 -6.08 -14.34 -2.92
CA GLU A 177 -6.94 -15.52 -2.76
C GLU A 177 -6.85 -16.49 -3.93
N GLY A 178 -6.60 -15.99 -5.15
CA GLY A 178 -6.57 -16.78 -6.39
C GLY A 178 -5.26 -17.52 -6.66
N GLY A 179 -4.44 -17.79 -5.65
CA GLY A 179 -3.18 -18.54 -5.80
C GLY A 179 -2.03 -17.72 -6.38
N PHE A 180 -2.09 -16.39 -6.43
CA PHE A 180 -0.92 -15.59 -6.82
C PHE A 180 0.19 -15.62 -5.76
N ALA A 181 -0.18 -15.88 -4.51
CA ALA A 181 0.77 -16.14 -3.43
C ALA A 181 1.25 -17.61 -3.39
N ASP A 182 0.81 -18.42 -4.35
CA ASP A 182 1.19 -19.82 -4.46
C ASP A 182 2.62 -19.92 -4.99
N LEU A 183 3.48 -20.49 -4.16
CA LEU A 183 4.88 -20.72 -4.47
C LEU A 183 5.07 -21.77 -5.58
N ARG A 184 4.00 -22.48 -5.98
CA ARG A 184 4.01 -23.53 -7.02
C ARG A 184 4.01 -23.01 -8.46
N HIS A 185 3.94 -21.70 -8.67
CA HIS A 185 4.00 -21.08 -10.00
C HIS A 185 5.32 -20.32 -10.22
N PRO A 186 6.46 -21.01 -10.43
CA PRO A 186 7.78 -20.42 -10.70
C PRO A 186 7.75 -19.28 -11.72
N GLU A 187 6.90 -19.38 -12.74
CA GLU A 187 6.70 -18.37 -13.78
C GLU A 187 6.16 -17.03 -13.25
N TYR A 188 5.54 -17.02 -12.08
CA TYR A 188 5.14 -15.80 -11.40
C TYR A 188 6.28 -15.14 -10.62
N TRP A 189 7.31 -15.92 -10.29
CA TRP A 189 8.47 -15.54 -9.48
C TRP A 189 9.70 -15.20 -10.32
N ASP A 190 9.70 -15.55 -11.60
CA ASP A 190 10.70 -15.11 -12.56
C ASP A 190 10.54 -13.61 -12.85
N LEU A 191 11.63 -12.89 -12.68
CA LEU A 191 11.72 -11.46 -12.92
C LEU A 191 12.72 -11.28 -14.04
N GLY A 192 12.26 -10.83 -15.20
CA GLY A 192 13.18 -10.43 -16.28
C GLY A 192 14.21 -9.37 -15.86
N PHE A 193 14.01 -8.67 -14.73
CA PHE A 193 15.03 -7.79 -14.16
C PHE A 193 16.13 -8.54 -13.39
N MET A 194 15.82 -9.69 -12.79
CA MET A 194 16.80 -10.49 -12.03
C MET A 194 17.80 -11.18 -12.97
N GLU A 195 17.43 -11.51 -14.21
CA GLU A 195 18.37 -12.04 -15.22
C GLU A 195 19.62 -11.17 -15.41
N HIS A 196 19.50 -9.86 -15.16
CA HIS A 196 20.57 -8.88 -15.33
C HIS A 196 21.27 -8.53 -14.00
N SER A 197 20.87 -9.15 -12.89
CA SER A 197 21.42 -8.90 -11.56
C SER A 197 22.65 -9.75 -11.29
N PRO A 198 23.70 -9.22 -10.65
CA PRO A 198 24.83 -10.05 -10.18
C PRO A 198 24.41 -11.07 -9.10
N LEU A 199 23.21 -10.93 -8.51
CA LEU A 199 22.65 -11.82 -7.49
C LEU A 199 21.62 -12.81 -8.06
N ALA A 200 21.50 -12.91 -9.39
CA ALA A 200 20.53 -13.80 -10.04
C ALA A 200 20.69 -15.26 -9.59
N GLU A 201 21.93 -15.76 -9.61
CA GLU A 201 22.25 -17.14 -9.24
C GLU A 201 21.88 -17.45 -7.79
N GLU A 202 22.18 -16.53 -6.85
CA GLU A 202 21.84 -16.70 -5.44
C GLU A 202 20.32 -16.70 -5.21
N TYR A 203 19.60 -15.84 -5.92
CA TYR A 203 18.13 -15.82 -5.85
C TYR A 203 17.52 -17.11 -6.41
N HIS A 204 17.96 -17.58 -7.58
CA HIS A 204 17.47 -18.83 -8.16
C HIS A 204 17.77 -20.03 -7.26
N ALA A 205 18.95 -20.08 -6.63
CA ALA A 205 19.27 -21.13 -5.68
C ALA A 205 18.32 -21.15 -4.46
N ILE A 206 17.85 -19.99 -3.99
CA ILE A 206 16.84 -19.91 -2.92
C ILE A 206 15.49 -20.43 -3.42
N VAL A 207 15.07 -20.04 -4.61
CA VAL A 207 13.80 -20.49 -5.21
C VAL A 207 13.80 -22.00 -5.40
N ASP A 208 14.84 -22.55 -6.02
CA ASP A 208 15.01 -23.99 -6.25
C ASP A 208 14.95 -24.78 -4.93
N ALA A 209 15.64 -24.31 -3.88
CA ALA A 209 15.63 -24.97 -2.57
C ALA A 209 14.24 -24.98 -1.91
N ILE A 210 13.43 -23.95 -2.16
CA ILE A 210 12.06 -23.87 -1.65
C ILE A 210 11.15 -24.82 -2.42
N GLU A 211 11.27 -24.86 -3.75
CA GLU A 211 10.53 -25.78 -4.61
C GLU A 211 10.79 -27.24 -4.23
N ASP A 212 12.07 -27.62 -4.06
CA ASP A 212 12.47 -28.95 -3.59
C ASP A 212 11.85 -29.30 -2.23
N THR A 213 11.82 -28.34 -1.31
CA THR A 213 11.25 -28.55 0.03
C THR A 213 9.73 -28.78 -0.04
N LEU A 214 9.03 -28.01 -0.87
CA LEU A 214 7.58 -28.18 -1.08
C LEU A 214 7.28 -29.53 -1.72
N GLY A 215 8.04 -29.92 -2.76
CA GLY A 215 7.89 -31.22 -3.41
C GLY A 215 8.15 -32.39 -2.45
N PHE A 216 9.14 -32.27 -1.57
CA PHE A 216 9.39 -33.26 -0.52
C PHE A 216 8.22 -33.37 0.46
N LEU A 217 7.71 -32.23 0.94
CA LEU A 217 6.59 -32.24 1.88
C LEU A 217 5.35 -32.89 1.27
N GLU A 218 5.01 -32.58 0.02
CA GLU A 218 3.89 -33.21 -0.70
C GLU A 218 4.07 -34.73 -0.83
N ALA A 219 5.28 -35.17 -1.19
CA ALA A 219 5.60 -36.59 -1.30
C ALA A 219 5.45 -37.34 0.04
N VAL A 220 5.67 -36.66 1.18
CA VAL A 220 5.55 -37.24 2.52
C VAL A 220 4.12 -37.17 3.06
N THR A 221 3.37 -36.10 2.76
CA THR A 221 2.02 -35.91 3.31
C THR A 221 0.93 -36.55 2.46
N ASP A 222 1.22 -36.93 1.21
CA ASP A 222 0.23 -37.32 0.18
C ASP A 222 -0.93 -36.30 0.08
N GLN A 223 -0.62 -35.04 0.42
CA GLN A 223 -1.52 -33.92 0.42
C GLN A 223 -0.81 -32.75 -0.24
N LYS A 224 -1.50 -32.15 -1.22
CA LYS A 224 -1.07 -30.85 -1.74
C LYS A 224 -1.15 -29.83 -0.60
N LEU A 225 -0.02 -29.20 -0.30
CA LEU A 225 0.02 -28.08 0.62
C LEU A 225 -0.54 -26.85 -0.11
N ASP A 226 -1.52 -26.20 0.49
CA ASP A 226 -2.17 -24.97 0.00
C ASP A 226 -1.67 -23.74 0.78
#